data_AF-A0A7G9YXH6-F1
#
_entry.id   AF-A0A7G9YXH6-F1
#
_cell.length_a   1.000
_cell.length_b   1.000
_cell.length_c   1.000
_cell.angle_alpha   90.00
_cell.angle_beta   90.00
_cell.angle_gamma   90.00
#
_symmetry.space_group_name_H-M   'P 1'
#
loop_
_entity.id
_entity.type
_entity.pdbx_description
1 polymer ?
#
loop_
_entity_poly.entity_id
_entity_poly.type
_entity_poly.pdbx_seq_one_letter_code
_entity_poly.pdbx_strand_id
1 'polypeptide(L)'
;MEIDMNNKSNRTIRRDDYETYTELASVVQEMDDSVDAIVVEGMHDKEALKEIGITKEIAMYSSSGFSHVEFVDCLRRRHTCVAILTDYDRAGKRYNKKLVALLEREGVKVEKRYREEIGKILGLRGMKSIESINSLRNKVFASQKLY
;
A
#
# COMPACT_ATOMS: atom_id res chain seq x y z
N MET A 1 49.79 -16.23 4.21
CA MET A 1 48.73 -16.46 3.22
C MET A 1 47.50 -15.72 3.72
N GLU A 2 47.17 -14.68 2.98
CA GLU A 2 45.98 -13.85 3.12
C GLU A 2 44.77 -14.66 2.67
N ILE A 3 43.75 -14.79 3.52
CA ILE A 3 42.38 -15.09 3.07
C ILE A 3 41.52 -14.01 3.71
N ASP A 4 41.36 -12.94 2.96
CA ASP A 4 40.31 -11.97 3.16
C ASP A 4 39.01 -12.51 2.52
N MET A 5 37.90 -11.89 2.89
CA MET A 5 36.58 -11.97 2.23
C MET A 5 35.53 -12.97 2.77
N ASN A 6 34.54 -12.35 3.41
CA ASN A 6 33.10 -12.50 3.11
C ASN A 6 32.28 -13.44 4.01
N ASN A 7 31.60 -12.88 5.02
CA ASN A 7 30.13 -12.88 5.11
C ASN A 7 29.61 -12.13 6.36
N LYS A 8 29.91 -10.83 6.50
CA LYS A 8 29.34 -9.95 7.56
C LYS A 8 27.96 -9.37 7.18
N SER A 9 27.07 -10.15 6.56
CA SER A 9 25.74 -9.66 6.20
C SER A 9 24.62 -10.68 6.33
N ASN A 10 24.69 -11.55 7.34
CA ASN A 10 23.51 -12.28 7.77
C ASN A 10 22.63 -11.32 8.60
N ARG A 11 21.77 -10.58 7.90
CA ARG A 11 20.87 -9.55 8.44
C ARG A 11 19.93 -10.19 9.48
N THR A 12 20.24 -10.01 10.76
CA THR A 12 19.27 -10.22 11.84
C THR A 12 18.06 -9.33 11.55
N ILE A 13 16.88 -9.93 11.34
CA ILE A 13 15.61 -9.19 11.36
C ILE A 13 15.56 -8.43 12.68
N ARG A 14 15.44 -7.11 12.62
CA ARG A 14 15.20 -6.33 13.84
C ARG A 14 13.77 -6.62 14.28
N ARG A 15 13.57 -6.89 15.57
CA ARG A 15 12.24 -7.10 16.18
C ARG A 15 11.24 -6.04 15.71
N ASP A 16 11.68 -4.79 15.62
CA ASP A 16 10.88 -3.67 15.15
C ASP A 16 10.39 -3.80 13.69
N ASP A 17 11.17 -4.42 12.78
CA ASP A 17 10.76 -4.63 11.39
C ASP A 17 9.60 -5.64 11.33
N TYR A 18 9.66 -6.70 12.15
CA TYR A 18 8.59 -7.70 12.25
C TYR A 18 7.33 -7.12 12.88
N GLU A 19 7.47 -6.35 13.96
CA GLU A 19 6.35 -5.67 14.63
C GLU A 19 5.67 -4.67 13.67
N THR A 20 6.45 -3.82 12.99
CA THR A 20 5.93 -2.88 11.99
C THR A 20 5.18 -3.61 10.87
N TYR A 21 5.76 -4.70 10.34
CA TYR A 21 5.13 -5.46 9.27
C TYR A 21 3.82 -6.11 9.72
N THR A 22 3.78 -6.66 10.94
CA THR A 22 2.58 -7.29 11.50
C THR A 22 1.47 -6.26 11.70
N GLU A 23 1.81 -5.07 12.20
CA GLU A 23 0.87 -3.95 12.35
C GLU A 23 0.30 -3.51 10.99
N LEU A 24 1.17 -3.33 9.98
CA LEU A 24 0.74 -3.02 8.61
C LEU A 24 -0.18 -4.09 8.04
N ALA A 25 0.19 -5.37 8.16
CA ALA A 25 -0.60 -6.48 7.66
C ALA A 25 -1.99 -6.52 8.30
N SER A 26 -2.09 -6.23 9.61
CA SER A 26 -3.36 -6.16 10.32
C SER A 26 -4.27 -5.05 9.77
N VAL A 27 -3.74 -3.84 9.58
CA VAL A 27 -4.52 -2.70 9.05
C VAL A 27 -4.93 -2.95 7.60
N VAL A 28 -4.03 -3.53 6.79
CA VAL A 28 -4.31 -3.86 5.38
C VAL A 28 -5.38 -4.96 5.28
N GLN A 29 -5.37 -5.95 6.15
CA GLN A 29 -6.42 -6.98 6.19
C GLN A 29 -7.77 -6.40 6.62
N GLU A 30 -7.81 -5.57 7.67
CA GLU A 30 -9.05 -4.90 8.08
C GLU A 30 -9.63 -4.04 6.93
N MET A 31 -8.75 -3.37 6.18
CA MET A 31 -9.14 -2.61 5.00
C MET A 31 -9.77 -3.51 3.93
N ASP A 32 -9.13 -4.65 3.59
CA ASP A 32 -9.66 -5.62 2.60
C ASP A 32 -11.08 -6.08 2.94
N ASP A 33 -11.35 -6.31 4.23
CA ASP A 33 -12.65 -6.78 4.71
C ASP A 33 -13.73 -5.67 4.70
N SER A 34 -13.33 -4.40 4.74
CA SER A 34 -14.23 -3.26 4.97
C SER A 34 -14.57 -2.44 3.73
N VAL A 35 -13.84 -2.60 2.62
CA VAL A 35 -14.07 -1.85 1.38
C VAL A 35 -14.37 -2.76 0.20
N ASP A 36 -15.05 -2.23 -0.81
CA ASP A 36 -15.37 -2.95 -2.03
C ASP A 36 -14.16 -3.02 -2.98
N ALA A 37 -13.35 -1.96 -2.98
CA ALA A 37 -12.13 -1.85 -3.77
C ALA A 37 -11.09 -0.90 -3.15
N ILE A 38 -9.84 -1.08 -3.55
CA ILE A 38 -8.70 -0.25 -3.16
C ILE A 38 -8.15 0.46 -4.39
N VAL A 39 -7.98 1.77 -4.31
CA VAL A 39 -7.40 2.60 -5.37
C VAL A 39 -5.94 2.86 -5.08
N VAL A 40 -5.06 2.56 -6.03
CA VAL A 40 -3.62 2.86 -5.97
C VAL A 40 -3.17 3.70 -7.15
N GLU A 41 -1.98 4.31 -7.05
CA GLU A 41 -1.43 5.09 -8.15
C GLU A 41 -0.90 4.17 -9.25
N GLY A 42 -0.03 3.20 -8.92
CA GLY A 42 0.69 2.40 -9.92
C GLY A 42 0.66 0.88 -9.73
N MET A 43 1.28 0.17 -10.68
CA MET A 43 1.37 -1.29 -10.68
C MET A 43 2.20 -1.83 -9.50
N HIS A 44 3.29 -1.16 -9.11
CA HIS A 44 4.12 -1.62 -7.99
C HIS A 44 3.36 -1.57 -6.66
N ASP A 45 2.53 -0.56 -6.44
CA ASP A 45 1.66 -0.48 -5.26
C ASP A 45 0.66 -1.64 -5.23
N LYS A 46 0.07 -1.95 -6.40
CA LYS A 46 -0.86 -3.07 -6.54
C LYS A 46 -0.18 -4.40 -6.22
N GLU A 47 1.00 -4.65 -6.76
CA GLU A 47 1.77 -5.86 -6.48
C GLU A 47 2.12 -5.96 -5.00
N ALA A 48 2.56 -4.86 -4.37
CA ALA A 48 2.86 -4.82 -2.95
C ALA A 48 1.66 -5.15 -2.06
N LEU A 49 0.48 -4.64 -2.41
CA LEU A 49 -0.77 -4.94 -1.70
C LEU A 49 -1.25 -6.38 -1.90
N LYS A 50 -1.04 -6.95 -3.10
CA LYS A 50 -1.33 -8.38 -3.32
C LYS A 50 -0.41 -9.28 -2.51
N GLU A 51 0.88 -8.95 -2.44
CA GLU A 51 1.87 -9.74 -1.72
C GLU A 51 1.65 -9.78 -0.19
N ILE A 52 1.00 -8.77 0.36
CA ILE A 52 0.61 -8.72 1.78
C ILE A 52 -0.75 -9.40 2.05
N GLY A 53 -1.56 -9.66 1.02
CA GLY A 53 -2.77 -10.50 1.13
C GLY A 53 -4.08 -9.86 0.68
N ILE A 54 -4.09 -8.69 0.05
CA ILE A 54 -5.32 -8.07 -0.46
C ILE A 54 -6.00 -8.98 -1.48
N THR A 55 -7.29 -9.27 -1.27
CA THR A 55 -8.12 -10.12 -2.12
C THR A 55 -9.13 -9.32 -2.95
N LYS A 56 -9.51 -8.12 -2.48
CA LYS A 56 -10.42 -7.22 -3.18
C LYS A 56 -9.82 -6.66 -4.46
N GLU A 57 -10.68 -6.02 -5.26
CA GLU A 57 -10.22 -5.34 -6.45
C GLU A 57 -9.25 -4.20 -6.11
N ILE A 58 -8.08 -4.22 -6.74
CA ILE A 58 -7.14 -3.11 -6.73
C ILE A 58 -7.21 -2.38 -8.07
N ALA A 59 -7.81 -1.19 -8.06
CA ALA A 59 -7.97 -0.29 -9.19
C ALA A 59 -6.77 0.66 -9.28
N MET A 60 -6.09 0.68 -10.43
CA MET A 60 -4.92 1.54 -10.66
C MET A 60 -5.34 2.82 -11.36
N TYR A 61 -5.00 3.96 -10.77
CA TYR A 61 -5.34 5.27 -11.31
C TYR A 61 -4.45 5.66 -12.50
N SER A 62 -3.12 5.61 -12.36
CA SER A 62 -2.18 6.16 -13.36
C SER A 62 -2.05 5.32 -14.63
N SER A 63 -2.22 3.99 -14.54
CA SER A 63 -2.05 3.08 -15.69
C SER A 63 -3.30 2.93 -16.55
N SER A 64 -4.40 3.60 -16.20
CA SER A 64 -5.69 3.39 -16.84
C SER A 64 -5.85 4.13 -18.16
N GLY A 65 -5.01 5.13 -18.44
CA GLY A 65 -5.15 6.02 -19.61
C GLY A 65 -6.41 6.90 -19.57
N PHE A 66 -7.22 6.77 -18.52
CA PHE A 66 -8.49 7.46 -18.34
C PHE A 66 -8.29 8.86 -17.79
N SER A 67 -9.20 9.76 -18.17
CA SER A 67 -9.43 10.97 -17.42
C SER A 67 -9.91 10.66 -16.00
N HIS A 68 -9.76 11.63 -15.09
CA HIS A 68 -10.24 11.47 -13.70
C HIS A 68 -11.73 11.14 -13.65
N VAL A 69 -12.51 11.66 -14.61
CA VAL A 69 -13.96 11.48 -14.68
C VAL A 69 -14.30 10.05 -15.09
N GLU A 70 -13.65 9.52 -16.13
CA GLU A 70 -13.87 8.13 -16.59
C GLU A 70 -13.47 7.12 -15.52
N PHE A 71 -12.36 7.35 -14.82
CA PHE A 71 -11.94 6.49 -13.72
C PHE A 71 -12.98 6.44 -12.59
N VAL A 72 -13.49 7.61 -12.18
CA VAL A 72 -14.53 7.71 -11.15
C VAL A 72 -15.84 7.10 -11.62
N ASP A 73 -16.22 7.31 -12.88
CA ASP A 73 -17.44 6.72 -13.46
C ASP A 73 -17.36 5.19 -13.51
N CYS A 74 -16.19 4.61 -13.78
CA CYS A 74 -15.96 3.17 -13.73
C CYS A 74 -16.08 2.61 -12.32
N LEU A 75 -15.55 3.31 -11.32
CA LEU A 75 -15.61 2.88 -9.91
C LEU A 75 -17.03 2.95 -9.36
N ARG A 76 -17.73 4.09 -9.53
CA ARG A 76 -19.09 4.28 -8.96
C ARG A 76 -20.12 3.26 -9.46
N ARG A 77 -19.92 2.71 -10.67
CA ARG A 77 -20.83 1.73 -11.27
C ARG A 77 -20.74 0.35 -10.60
N ARG A 78 -19.66 0.08 -9.87
CA ARG A 78 -19.33 -1.25 -9.34
C ARG A 78 -19.19 -1.26 -7.82
N HIS A 79 -18.83 -0.12 -7.23
CA HIS A 79 -18.41 -0.01 -5.84
C HIS A 79 -19.11 1.14 -5.13
N THR A 80 -19.43 0.93 -3.86
CA THR A 80 -20.11 1.92 -3.00
C THR A 80 -19.19 2.45 -1.90
N CYS A 81 -18.15 1.69 -1.54
CA CYS A 81 -17.18 2.01 -0.51
C CYS A 81 -15.77 1.65 -0.98
N VAL A 82 -14.83 2.60 -0.99
CA VAL A 82 -13.46 2.37 -1.44
C VAL A 82 -12.43 2.95 -0.48
N ALA A 83 -11.22 2.39 -0.45
CA ALA A 83 -10.05 3.02 0.14
C ALA A 83 -9.13 3.58 -0.95
N ILE A 84 -8.38 4.65 -0.65
CA ILE A 84 -7.40 5.24 -1.57
C ILE A 84 -6.03 5.21 -0.92
N LEU A 85 -5.09 4.48 -1.51
CA LEU A 85 -3.70 4.34 -1.05
C LEU A 85 -2.75 4.92 -2.10
N THR A 86 -2.63 6.25 -2.10
CA THR A 86 -1.59 6.96 -2.84
C THR A 86 -0.38 7.25 -1.96
N ASP A 87 0.77 7.47 -2.58
CA ASP A 87 2.01 7.85 -1.90
C ASP A 87 1.89 9.11 -1.03
N TYR A 88 2.75 9.21 -0.01
CA TYR A 88 2.73 10.28 1.00
C TYR A 88 3.53 11.51 0.60
N ASP A 89 3.92 11.62 -0.67
CA ASP A 89 4.60 12.78 -1.23
C ASP A 89 3.60 13.91 -1.60
N ARG A 90 4.09 14.96 -2.26
CA ARG A 90 3.23 16.09 -2.67
C ARG A 90 2.26 15.72 -3.79
N ALA A 91 2.60 14.80 -4.67
CA ALA A 91 1.77 14.40 -5.80
C ALA A 91 0.65 13.47 -5.33
N GLY A 92 0.99 12.41 -4.60
CA GLY A 92 0.05 11.46 -4.03
C GLY A 92 -0.97 12.10 -3.09
N LYS A 93 -0.58 13.14 -2.32
CA LYS A 93 -1.53 13.96 -1.52
C LYS A 93 -2.52 14.74 -2.39
N ARG A 94 -2.08 15.30 -3.52
CA ARG A 94 -2.97 15.99 -4.46
C ARG A 94 -3.94 15.02 -5.12
N TYR A 95 -3.47 13.85 -5.54
CA TYR A 95 -4.32 12.81 -6.12
C TYR A 95 -5.35 12.31 -5.12
N ASN A 96 -4.95 12.01 -3.88
CA ASN A 96 -5.87 11.61 -2.82
C ASN A 96 -6.98 12.64 -2.64
N LYS A 97 -6.62 13.93 -2.44
CA LYS A 97 -7.63 14.99 -2.24
C LYS A 97 -8.60 15.09 -3.42
N LYS A 98 -8.09 14.99 -4.65
CA LYS A 98 -8.91 15.11 -5.86
C LYS A 98 -9.83 13.91 -6.04
N LEU A 99 -9.33 12.69 -5.87
CA LEU A 99 -10.12 11.46 -6.02
C LEU A 99 -11.19 11.34 -4.93
N VAL A 100 -10.85 11.66 -3.67
CA VAL A 100 -11.83 11.75 -2.58
C VAL A 100 -13.00 12.65 -2.97
N ALA A 101 -12.70 13.89 -3.38
CA ALA A 101 -13.74 14.86 -3.71
C ALA A 101 -14.62 14.41 -4.88
N LEU A 102 -14.03 13.78 -5.90
CA LEU A 102 -14.79 13.29 -7.06
C LEU A 102 -15.65 12.07 -6.70
N LEU A 103 -15.09 11.07 -6.01
CA LEU A 103 -15.82 9.85 -5.63
C LEU A 103 -16.97 10.15 -4.66
N GLU A 104 -16.73 10.96 -3.63
CA GLU A 104 -17.77 11.32 -2.65
C GLU A 104 -18.90 12.14 -3.31
N ARG A 105 -18.58 12.98 -4.30
CA ARG A 105 -19.60 13.72 -5.08
C ARG A 105 -20.49 12.80 -5.90
N GLU A 106 -19.95 11.70 -6.41
CA GLU A 106 -20.70 10.68 -7.16
C GLU A 106 -21.35 9.62 -6.24
N GLY A 107 -21.35 9.82 -4.93
CA GLY A 107 -22.01 8.94 -3.95
C GLY A 107 -21.21 7.73 -3.50
N VAL A 108 -19.91 7.64 -3.85
CA VAL A 108 -19.03 6.57 -3.38
C VAL A 108 -18.36 7.00 -2.08
N LYS A 109 -18.55 6.22 -1.01
CA LYS A 109 -17.90 6.45 0.28
C LYS A 109 -16.40 6.19 0.16
N VAL A 110 -15.58 7.08 0.72
CA VAL A 110 -14.12 6.87 0.81
C VAL A 110 -13.68 6.66 2.25
N GLU A 111 -13.17 5.47 2.55
CA GLU A 111 -12.60 5.11 3.86
C GLU A 111 -11.21 5.73 4.05
N LYS A 112 -11.18 6.96 4.57
CA LYS A 112 -9.95 7.76 4.74
C LYS A 112 -9.02 7.21 5.83
N ARG A 113 -9.58 6.51 6.83
CA ARG A 113 -8.86 6.02 8.02
C ARG A 113 -7.66 5.15 7.68
N TYR A 114 -7.78 4.26 6.69
CA TYR A 114 -6.73 3.31 6.35
C TYR A 114 -5.49 3.99 5.77
N ARG A 115 -5.68 4.99 4.91
CA ARG A 115 -4.56 5.77 4.39
C ARG A 115 -3.84 6.53 5.51
N GLU A 116 -4.57 6.99 6.51
CA GLU A 116 -4.00 7.69 7.66
C GLU A 116 -3.23 6.74 8.58
N GLU A 117 -3.79 5.58 8.92
CA GLU A 117 -3.18 4.57 9.78
C GLU A 117 -1.93 3.95 9.15
N ILE A 118 -2.01 3.48 7.90
CA ILE A 118 -0.86 2.98 7.13
C ILE A 118 0.23 4.06 7.06
N GLY A 119 -0.18 5.32 6.89
CA GLY A 119 0.74 6.46 6.80
C GLY A 119 1.48 6.74 8.10
N LYS A 120 0.80 6.58 9.25
CA LYS A 120 1.43 6.70 10.56
C LYS A 120 2.49 5.60 10.73
N ILE A 121 2.14 4.35 10.43
CA ILE A 121 3.05 3.20 10.60
C ILE A 121 4.28 3.33 9.69
N LEU A 122 4.08 3.61 8.40
CA LEU A 122 5.18 3.85 7.45
C LEU A 122 6.03 5.06 7.86
N GLY A 123 5.39 6.15 8.30
CA GLY A 123 6.04 7.37 8.74
C GLY A 123 6.99 7.16 9.92
N LEU A 124 6.63 6.30 10.88
CA LEU A 124 7.49 5.93 12.03
C LEU A 124 8.80 5.27 11.59
N ARG A 125 8.84 4.67 10.40
CA ARG A 125 10.05 4.06 9.81
C ARG A 125 10.70 4.95 8.75
N GLY A 126 10.24 6.19 8.58
CA GLY A 126 10.73 7.11 7.55
C GLY A 126 10.33 6.71 6.12
N MET A 127 9.35 5.82 5.96
CA MET A 127 8.86 5.36 4.67
C MET A 127 7.72 6.25 4.18
N LYS A 128 7.66 6.48 2.87
CA LYS A 128 6.70 7.43 2.26
C LYS A 128 5.96 6.88 1.05
N SER A 129 6.28 5.66 0.60
CA SER A 129 5.60 5.01 -0.53
C SER A 129 4.90 3.74 -0.09
N ILE A 130 3.83 3.38 -0.80
CA ILE A 130 3.13 2.11 -0.60
C ILE A 130 4.04 0.94 -0.99
N GLU A 131 4.85 1.09 -2.04
CA GLU A 131 5.87 0.11 -2.44
C GLU A 131 6.86 -0.25 -1.31
N SER A 132 7.08 0.65 -0.34
CA SER A 132 7.97 0.37 0.81
C SER A 132 7.49 -0.81 1.68
N ILE A 133 6.21 -1.18 1.61
CA ILE A 133 5.64 -2.36 2.28
C ILE A 133 6.37 -3.64 1.84
N ASN A 134 6.66 -3.78 0.54
CA ASN A 134 7.39 -4.94 0.02
C ASN A 134 8.82 -5.00 0.55
N SER A 135 9.46 -3.86 0.78
CA SER A 135 10.80 -3.83 1.39
C SER A 135 10.78 -4.33 2.84
N LEU A 136 9.75 -4.01 3.62
CA LEU A 136 9.56 -4.56 4.98
C LEU A 136 9.28 -6.06 4.94
N ARG A 137 8.34 -6.47 4.10
CA ARG A 137 8.01 -7.87 3.87
C ARG A 137 9.25 -8.69 3.52
N ASN A 138 10.02 -8.25 2.53
CA ASN A 138 11.22 -8.95 2.09
C ASN A 138 12.27 -9.05 3.21
N LYS A 139 12.43 -8.02 4.05
CA LYS A 139 13.31 -8.12 5.22
C LYS A 139 12.82 -9.19 6.20
N VAL A 140 11.51 -9.28 6.45
CA VAL A 140 10.90 -10.23 7.38
C VAL A 140 10.90 -11.67 6.86
N PHE A 141 10.66 -11.90 5.56
CA PHE A 141 10.51 -13.24 4.99
C PHE A 141 11.73 -13.76 4.22
N ALA A 142 12.69 -12.92 3.82
CA ALA A 142 13.96 -13.41 3.24
C ALA A 142 14.76 -14.24 4.25
N SER A 143 14.53 -14.06 5.55
CA SER A 143 15.13 -14.90 6.60
C SER A 143 14.42 -16.23 6.82
N GLN A 144 13.26 -16.48 6.18
CA GLN A 144 12.53 -17.75 6.29
C GLN A 144 12.83 -18.74 5.16
N LYS A 145 13.51 -18.30 4.08
CA LYS A 145 13.97 -19.17 2.96
C LYS A 145 15.36 -19.80 3.18
N LEU A 146 15.87 -19.79 4.41
CA LEU A 146 17.12 -20.41 4.82
C LEU A 146 16.87 -21.73 5.57
N TYR A 147 16.02 -22.62 5.02
CA TYR A 147 15.89 -24.01 5.45
C TYR A 147 15.57 -24.90 4.25
#